data_AF-A0A087UL58-F1
#
_entry.id   AF-A0A087UL58-F1
#
_cell.length_a   1.000
_cell.length_b   1.000
_cell.length_c   1.000
_cell.angle_alpha   90.00
_cell.angle_beta   90.00
_cell.angle_gamma   90.00
#
_symmetry.space_group_name_H-M   'P 1'
#
loop_
_entity.id
_entity.type
_entity.pdbx_description
1 polymer ?
#
loop_
_entity_poly.entity_id
_entity_poly.type
_entity_poly.pdbx_seq_one_letter_code
_entity_poly.pdbx_strand_id
1 'polypeptide(L)'
;MVLAPDHPDLTFTLELVRTEPTFAQPEQEWQFVSDYAVRDYSGLYHVKLIPCTVTEDVEYSDPPQCNPRDPVSFDLHVRFQQVSDPVPAEYSLNTQLHLMRKRDLWLSNGSMGFGEDSDASFVPGDTVYGRLMMDPTQNLGESFFVNVEKCFLCTGVDGYVPKYRPQNNEYGCVADSENLLHSFKIIDKGAPRSVTKEFRNVPFNAVLASDDP
;
A
#
# COMPACT_ATOMS: atom_id res chain seq x y z
N MET A 1 -17.67 -18.25 15.41
CA MET A 1 -16.97 -19.54 15.21
C MET A 1 -16.76 -19.77 13.72
N VAL A 2 -15.69 -20.46 13.32
CA VAL A 2 -15.42 -20.80 11.93
C VAL A 2 -15.20 -22.31 11.83
N LEU A 3 -15.75 -22.93 10.80
CA LEU A 3 -15.64 -24.36 10.53
C LEU A 3 -15.26 -24.59 9.06
N ALA A 4 -14.40 -25.58 8.83
CA ALA A 4 -14.07 -26.08 7.50
C ALA A 4 -14.54 -27.54 7.40
N PRO A 5 -15.67 -27.85 6.76
CA PRO A 5 -16.19 -29.22 6.68
C PRO A 5 -15.20 -30.22 6.07
N ASP A 6 -14.48 -29.77 5.04
CA ASP A 6 -13.52 -30.59 4.31
C ASP A 6 -12.21 -30.79 5.10
N HIS A 7 -11.99 -30.01 6.16
CA HIS A 7 -10.79 -30.01 6.99
C HIS A 7 -11.14 -29.90 8.47
N PRO A 8 -11.75 -30.95 9.07
CA PRO A 8 -12.28 -30.91 10.44
C PRO A 8 -11.20 -30.76 11.52
N ASP A 9 -9.94 -31.06 11.19
CA ASP A 9 -8.80 -30.93 12.10
C ASP A 9 -8.32 -29.48 12.24
N LEU A 10 -8.79 -28.56 11.40
CA LEU A 10 -8.44 -27.14 11.48
C LEU A 10 -9.29 -26.43 12.54
N THR A 11 -8.59 -25.82 13.48
CA THR A 11 -9.14 -24.85 14.41
C THR A 11 -8.81 -23.44 13.94
N PHE A 12 -9.71 -22.50 14.25
CA PHE A 12 -9.62 -21.13 13.79
C PHE A 12 -9.83 -20.17 14.96
N THR A 13 -8.97 -19.16 15.03
CA THR A 13 -9.18 -17.97 15.86
C THR A 13 -9.96 -16.95 15.05
N LEU A 14 -11.05 -16.41 15.60
CA LEU A 14 -11.90 -15.39 14.96
C LEU A 14 -11.88 -14.13 15.81
N GLU A 15 -11.57 -12.99 15.18
CA GLU A 15 -11.44 -11.70 15.83
C GLU A 15 -12.18 -10.59 15.07
N LEU A 16 -12.72 -9.62 15.82
CA LEU A 16 -13.26 -8.38 15.28
C LEU A 16 -12.12 -7.37 15.18
N VAL A 17 -11.74 -7.03 13.95
CA VAL A 17 -10.62 -6.11 13.68
C VAL A 17 -11.07 -4.66 13.75
N ARG A 18 -12.28 -4.38 13.23
CA ARG A 18 -12.84 -3.03 13.16
C ARG A 18 -14.37 -3.08 13.21
N THR A 19 -14.95 -2.09 13.89
CA THR A 19 -16.41 -1.82 13.87
C THR A 19 -16.64 -0.32 13.83
N GLU A 20 -17.67 0.11 13.13
CA GLU A 20 -18.14 1.50 13.21
C GLU A 20 -18.82 1.77 14.57
N PRO A 21 -18.71 3.00 15.11
CA PRO A 21 -19.30 3.36 16.40
C PRO A 21 -20.79 3.69 16.27
N THR A 22 -21.59 2.74 15.79
CA THR A 22 -23.03 2.89 15.58
C THR A 22 -23.78 1.58 15.81
N PHE A 23 -25.01 1.64 16.30
CA PHE A 23 -25.93 0.49 16.30
C PHE A 23 -26.73 0.36 15.00
N ALA A 24 -26.78 1.42 14.19
CA ALA A 24 -27.53 1.46 12.95
C ALA A 24 -26.71 0.86 11.79
N GLN A 25 -26.79 -0.46 11.63
CA GLN A 25 -26.13 -1.22 10.55
C GLN A 25 -24.61 -0.92 10.45
N PRO A 26 -23.83 -1.15 11.52
CA PRO A 26 -22.39 -0.87 11.48
C PRO A 26 -21.69 -1.75 10.45
N GLU A 27 -20.78 -1.16 9.68
CA GLU A 27 -19.80 -1.96 8.95
C GLU A 27 -18.78 -2.56 9.93
N GLN A 28 -18.52 -3.86 9.77
CA GLN A 28 -17.60 -4.61 10.61
C GLN A 28 -16.62 -5.42 9.77
N GLU A 29 -15.37 -5.43 10.19
CA GLU A 29 -14.31 -6.23 9.60
C GLU A 29 -13.90 -7.33 10.58
N TRP A 30 -14.02 -8.57 10.11
CA TRP A 30 -13.71 -9.77 10.87
C TRP A 30 -12.56 -10.52 10.21
N GLN A 31 -11.61 -10.96 11.02
CA GLN A 31 -10.50 -11.79 10.58
C GLN A 31 -10.59 -13.15 11.25
N PHE A 32 -10.28 -14.21 10.51
CA PHE A 32 -10.02 -15.51 11.12
C PHE A 32 -8.73 -16.12 10.59
N VAL A 33 -8.02 -16.82 11.48
CA VAL A 33 -6.71 -17.43 11.19
C VAL A 33 -6.75 -18.88 11.63
N SER A 34 -6.28 -19.80 10.78
CA SER A 34 -6.14 -21.21 11.14
C SER A 34 -4.89 -21.46 11.97
N ASP A 35 -4.98 -22.39 12.91
CA ASP A 35 -3.84 -22.75 13.76
C ASP A 35 -2.76 -23.54 13.00
N TYR A 36 -3.12 -24.13 11.86
CA TYR A 36 -2.21 -24.81 10.95
C TYR A 36 -2.23 -24.17 9.56
N ALA A 37 -1.05 -24.07 8.95
CA ALA A 37 -0.91 -23.66 7.56
C ALA A 37 -1.32 -24.82 6.64
N VAL A 38 -2.31 -24.58 5.78
CA VAL A 38 -2.73 -25.54 4.75
C VAL A 38 -2.19 -25.09 3.40
N ARG A 39 -1.49 -26.00 2.72
CA ARG A 39 -1.06 -25.81 1.33
C ARG A 39 -2.18 -26.25 0.41
N ASP A 40 -2.40 -25.49 -0.66
CA ASP A 40 -3.41 -25.80 -1.70
C ASP A 40 -4.80 -26.10 -1.12
N TYR A 41 -5.47 -25.07 -0.60
CA TYR A 41 -6.82 -25.20 -0.05
C TYR A 41 -7.87 -24.83 -1.10
N SER A 42 -8.84 -25.72 -1.31
CA SER A 42 -10.06 -25.39 -2.04
C SER A 42 -11.23 -25.98 -1.28
N GLY A 43 -12.09 -25.13 -0.73
CA GLY A 43 -13.19 -25.59 0.11
C GLY A 43 -14.06 -24.47 0.64
N LEU A 44 -15.05 -24.84 1.44
CA LEU A 44 -16.02 -23.94 2.04
C LEU A 44 -15.69 -23.69 3.51
N TYR A 45 -15.77 -22.43 3.94
CA TYR A 45 -15.78 -22.07 5.36
C TYR A 45 -17.17 -21.65 5.79
N HIS A 46 -17.66 -22.22 6.89
CA HIS A 46 -18.87 -21.77 7.57
C HIS A 46 -18.46 -20.85 8.72
N VAL A 47 -18.70 -19.55 8.55
CA VAL A 47 -18.49 -18.54 9.58
C VAL A 47 -19.82 -18.29 10.27
N LYS A 48 -19.90 -18.57 11.58
CA LYS A 48 -21.09 -18.26 12.39
C LYS A 48 -20.79 -17.11 13.33
N LEU A 49 -21.55 -16.03 13.19
CA LEU A 49 -21.49 -14.85 14.05
C LEU A 49 -22.77 -14.74 14.87
N ILE A 50 -22.67 -14.20 16.09
CA ILE A 50 -23.83 -13.92 16.94
C ILE A 50 -24.13 -12.44 16.80
N PRO A 51 -25.24 -12.05 16.14
CA PRO A 51 -25.59 -10.65 16.05
C PRO A 51 -26.00 -10.13 17.41
N CYS A 52 -25.58 -8.90 17.69
CA CYS A 52 -25.92 -8.21 18.91
C CYS A 52 -26.81 -7.02 18.56
N THR A 53 -28.01 -6.99 19.12
CA THR A 53 -29.05 -6.01 18.76
C THR A 53 -29.50 -5.22 19.99
N VAL A 54 -29.91 -3.97 19.76
CA VAL A 54 -30.50 -3.09 20.77
C VAL A 54 -31.90 -2.68 20.35
N THR A 55 -32.67 -2.12 21.28
CA THR A 55 -33.92 -1.41 20.96
C THR A 55 -33.60 0.01 20.49
N GLU A 56 -34.53 0.65 19.77
CA GLU A 56 -34.29 1.95 19.11
C GLU A 56 -34.01 3.11 20.09
N ASP A 57 -34.33 2.94 21.37
CA ASP A 57 -34.16 3.92 22.45
C ASP A 57 -32.75 3.94 23.06
N VAL A 58 -31.87 3.03 22.66
CA VAL A 58 -30.52 2.89 23.24
C VAL A 58 -29.48 3.64 22.39
N GLU A 59 -28.78 4.59 23.00
CA GLU A 59 -27.64 5.27 22.39
C GLU A 59 -26.39 4.39 22.37
N TYR A 60 -25.54 4.59 21.37
CA TYR A 60 -24.28 3.85 21.22
C TYR A 60 -23.34 4.04 22.41
N SER A 61 -22.69 2.96 22.85
CA SER A 61 -21.68 2.94 23.90
C SER A 61 -20.42 2.20 23.44
N ASP A 62 -19.26 2.56 23.99
CA ASP A 62 -18.01 1.82 23.81
C ASP A 62 -17.48 1.34 25.19
N PRO A 63 -17.50 0.03 25.49
CA PRO A 63 -17.91 -1.08 24.64
C PRO A 63 -19.44 -1.12 24.39
N PRO A 64 -19.89 -1.70 23.27
CA PRO A 64 -21.30 -1.78 22.93
C PRO A 64 -22.07 -2.67 23.91
N GLN A 65 -23.12 -2.12 24.52
CA GLN A 65 -24.08 -2.89 25.32
C GLN A 65 -25.26 -3.32 24.45
N CYS A 66 -25.49 -4.63 24.33
CA CYS A 66 -26.50 -5.16 23.42
C CYS A 66 -26.97 -6.55 23.84
N ASN A 67 -28.07 -7.01 23.23
CA ASN A 67 -28.66 -8.32 23.49
C ASN A 67 -28.26 -9.30 22.38
N PRO A 68 -27.58 -10.42 22.71
CA PRO A 68 -27.21 -11.43 21.73
C PRO A 68 -28.47 -12.13 21.17
N ARG A 69 -28.42 -12.49 19.89
CA ARG A 69 -29.48 -13.22 19.19
C ARG A 69 -28.98 -14.59 18.73
N ASP A 70 -29.84 -15.29 17.99
CA ASP A 70 -29.45 -16.57 17.41
C ASP A 70 -28.30 -16.41 16.40
N PRO A 71 -27.35 -17.36 16.35
CA PRO A 71 -26.22 -17.30 15.43
C PRO A 71 -26.65 -17.26 13.96
N VAL A 72 -26.01 -16.41 13.18
CA VAL A 72 -26.16 -16.31 11.72
C VAL A 72 -24.95 -16.96 11.06
N SER A 73 -25.18 -17.74 10.00
CA SER A 73 -24.14 -18.45 9.26
C SER A 73 -23.85 -17.74 7.93
N PHE A 74 -22.58 -17.65 7.58
CA PHE A 74 -22.05 -17.11 6.34
C PHE A 74 -21.13 -18.15 5.69
N ASP A 75 -21.30 -18.33 4.40
CA ASP A 75 -20.60 -19.36 3.63
C ASP A 75 -19.55 -18.71 2.73
N LEU A 76 -18.27 -18.92 3.05
CA LEU A 76 -17.15 -18.35 2.30
C LEU A 76 -16.46 -19.44 1.48
N HIS A 77 -16.58 -19.36 0.16
CA HIS A 77 -15.90 -20.26 -0.77
C HIS A 77 -14.50 -19.71 -1.05
N VAL A 78 -13.48 -20.50 -0.74
CA VAL A 78 -12.10 -20.07 -0.87
C VAL A 78 -11.31 -21.09 -1.65
N ARG A 79 -10.48 -20.59 -2.55
CA ARG A 79 -9.55 -21.38 -3.35
C ARG A 79 -8.21 -20.69 -3.40
N PHE A 80 -7.24 -21.26 -2.71
CA PHE A 80 -5.84 -20.87 -2.75
C PHE A 80 -5.05 -22.00 -3.41
N GLN A 81 -4.40 -21.70 -4.53
CA GLN A 81 -3.42 -22.58 -5.13
C GLN A 81 -2.05 -21.96 -4.88
N GLN A 82 -1.17 -22.71 -4.23
CA GLN A 82 0.22 -22.35 -4.10
C GLN A 82 0.88 -22.61 -5.44
N VAL A 83 0.89 -21.60 -6.30
CA VAL A 83 1.86 -21.56 -7.38
C VAL A 83 3.23 -21.53 -6.72
N SER A 84 4.14 -22.41 -7.15
CA SER A 84 5.55 -22.30 -6.80
C SER A 84 6.11 -21.08 -7.54
N ASP A 85 5.66 -19.89 -7.16
CA ASP A 85 6.37 -18.70 -7.53
C ASP A 85 7.76 -18.85 -6.90
N PRO A 86 8.83 -18.78 -7.69
CA PRO A 86 10.18 -18.83 -7.13
C PRO A 86 10.23 -17.79 -6.03
N VAL A 87 10.71 -18.19 -4.84
CA VAL A 87 10.93 -17.27 -3.73
C VAL A 87 11.64 -16.07 -4.33
N PRO A 88 11.02 -14.88 -4.40
CA PRO A 88 11.70 -13.72 -4.93
C PRO A 88 12.93 -13.56 -4.07
N ALA A 89 14.10 -13.77 -4.65
CA ALA A 89 15.31 -13.37 -3.98
C ALA A 89 15.18 -11.85 -3.86
N GLU A 90 14.85 -11.39 -2.65
CA GLU A 90 14.73 -9.98 -2.36
C GLU A 90 16.13 -9.38 -2.48
N TYR A 91 16.39 -8.75 -3.63
CA TYR A 91 17.60 -7.98 -3.85
C TYR A 91 17.31 -6.53 -3.54
N SER A 92 17.85 -6.04 -2.42
CA SER A 92 17.86 -4.62 -2.12
C SER A 92 18.82 -3.91 -3.07
N LEU A 93 18.28 -3.12 -4.00
CA LEU A 93 19.06 -2.26 -4.87
C LEU A 93 19.28 -0.91 -4.17
N ASN A 94 20.54 -0.57 -3.95
CA ASN A 94 20.97 0.78 -3.57
C ASN A 94 20.73 1.67 -4.78
N THR A 95 19.64 2.42 -4.73
CA THR A 95 19.28 3.39 -5.76
C THR A 95 19.20 4.77 -5.14
N GLN A 96 19.52 5.78 -5.94
CA GLN A 96 19.40 7.19 -5.58
C GLN A 96 18.54 7.88 -6.64
N LEU A 97 17.51 8.60 -6.18
CA LEU A 97 16.69 9.45 -7.04
C LEU A 97 17.34 10.83 -7.11
N HIS A 98 17.79 11.23 -8.30
CA HIS A 98 18.27 12.58 -8.57
C HIS A 98 17.17 13.41 -9.24
N LEU A 99 17.02 14.65 -8.78
CA LEU A 99 16.11 15.62 -9.38
C LEU A 99 16.91 16.69 -10.11
N MET A 100 16.48 17.07 -11.31
CA MET A 100 17.21 17.95 -12.21
C MET A 100 16.26 18.94 -12.88
N ARG A 101 16.76 20.13 -13.23
CA ARG A 101 15.99 21.16 -13.97
C ARG A 101 16.26 21.13 -15.48
N LYS A 102 17.44 20.68 -15.90
CA LYS A 102 17.86 20.70 -17.32
C LYS A 102 17.66 19.32 -17.95
N ARG A 103 16.88 19.28 -19.04
CA ARG A 103 16.63 18.04 -19.81
C ARG A 103 17.92 17.39 -20.32
N ASP A 104 18.89 18.18 -20.80
CA ASP A 104 20.15 17.65 -21.33
C ASP A 104 20.99 16.92 -20.26
N LEU A 105 20.98 17.43 -19.02
CA LEU A 105 21.63 16.75 -17.90
C LEU A 105 20.91 15.45 -17.55
N TRP A 106 19.57 15.47 -17.55
CA TRP A 106 18.74 14.30 -17.30
C TRP A 106 18.97 13.17 -18.31
N LEU A 107 19.17 13.51 -19.60
CA LEU A 107 19.46 12.54 -20.67
C LEU A 107 20.93 12.08 -20.72
N SER A 108 21.84 12.77 -20.05
CA SER A 108 23.28 12.42 -20.08
C SER A 108 23.54 11.05 -19.48
N ASN A 109 24.60 10.34 -19.87
CA ASN A 109 24.93 9.03 -19.27
C ASN A 109 25.55 9.13 -17.86
N GLY A 110 25.56 10.32 -17.23
CA GLY A 110 26.15 10.55 -15.91
C GLY A 110 27.69 10.52 -15.88
N SER A 111 28.37 10.32 -17.03
CA SER A 111 29.83 10.17 -17.11
C SER A 111 30.62 11.41 -16.70
N MET A 112 30.02 12.60 -16.78
CA MET A 112 30.64 13.85 -16.32
C MET A 112 30.43 14.12 -14.83
N GLY A 113 29.73 13.23 -14.11
CA GLY A 113 29.24 13.48 -12.76
C GLY A 113 28.08 14.46 -12.77
N PHE A 114 27.02 14.15 -12.03
CA PHE A 114 25.98 15.13 -11.73
C PHE A 114 26.54 16.04 -10.62
N GLY A 115 27.27 17.10 -10.99
CA GLY A 115 27.87 18.05 -10.05
C GLY A 115 26.85 18.79 -9.16
N GLU A 116 27.27 19.89 -8.52
CA GLU A 116 26.48 20.75 -7.60
C GLU A 116 25.07 21.15 -8.10
N ASP A 117 24.76 20.96 -9.38
CA ASP A 117 23.42 21.14 -9.97
C ASP A 117 22.41 19.99 -9.65
N SER A 118 22.82 18.94 -8.94
CA SER A 118 21.98 17.79 -8.55
C SER A 118 21.12 18.02 -7.30
N ASP A 119 21.38 19.09 -6.54
CA ASP A 119 20.53 19.61 -5.46
C ASP A 119 19.81 20.88 -5.95
N ALA A 120 18.98 20.71 -6.99
CA ALA A 120 18.31 21.82 -7.61
C ALA A 120 17.21 22.38 -6.67
N SER A 121 17.37 23.64 -6.25
CA SER A 121 16.23 24.44 -5.82
C SER A 121 15.28 24.65 -7.01
N PHE A 122 14.02 24.30 -6.84
CA PHE A 122 12.98 24.48 -7.85
C PHE A 122 12.18 25.75 -7.56
N VAL A 123 11.82 26.49 -8.62
CA VAL A 123 10.90 27.63 -8.52
C VAL A 123 9.56 27.29 -9.16
N PRO A 124 8.47 27.98 -8.78
CA PRO A 124 7.16 27.77 -9.42
C PRO A 124 7.25 27.91 -10.94
N GLY A 125 6.78 26.89 -11.66
CA GLY A 125 6.84 26.82 -13.12
C GLY A 125 7.99 25.97 -13.67
N ASP A 126 8.94 25.54 -12.83
CA ASP A 126 10.00 24.62 -13.26
C ASP A 126 9.43 23.23 -13.58
N THR A 127 9.94 22.62 -14.65
CA THR A 127 9.78 21.18 -14.90
C THR A 127 10.82 20.41 -14.09
N VAL A 128 10.35 19.43 -13.32
CA VAL A 128 11.22 18.56 -12.50
C VAL A 128 11.51 17.27 -13.24
N TYR A 129 12.77 17.02 -13.58
CA TYR A 129 13.21 15.77 -14.18
C TYR A 129 13.79 14.85 -13.11
N GLY A 130 13.15 13.71 -12.88
CA GLY A 130 13.62 12.67 -11.97
C GLY A 130 14.36 11.56 -12.70
N ARG A 131 15.47 11.09 -12.12
CA ARG A 131 16.20 9.91 -12.61
C ARG A 131 16.65 9.02 -11.46
N LEU A 132 16.29 7.74 -11.53
CA LEU A 132 16.86 6.72 -10.67
C LEU A 132 18.24 6.32 -11.18
N MET A 133 19.23 6.47 -10.31
CA MET A 133 20.59 6.01 -10.51
C MET A 133 20.84 4.82 -9.59
N MET A 134 21.55 3.82 -10.09
CA MET A 134 21.98 2.68 -9.29
C MET A 134 23.37 2.95 -8.73
N ASP A 135 23.64 2.49 -7.51
CA ASP A 135 24.98 2.53 -6.93
C ASP A 135 25.96 1.77 -7.85
N PRO A 136 27.02 2.42 -8.36
CA PRO A 136 27.95 1.79 -9.28
C PRO A 136 28.70 0.60 -8.68
N THR A 137 28.76 0.49 -7.34
CA THR A 137 29.33 -0.68 -6.65
C THR A 137 28.44 -1.91 -6.76
N GLN A 138 27.13 -1.73 -6.97
CA GLN A 138 26.19 -2.80 -7.27
C GLN A 138 26.08 -2.99 -8.79
N ASN A 139 27.10 -3.60 -9.38
CA ASN A 139 27.08 -3.95 -10.80
C ASN A 139 26.31 -5.26 -11.03
N LEU A 140 25.05 -5.14 -11.45
CA LEU A 140 24.23 -6.29 -11.84
C LEU A 140 24.45 -6.75 -13.30
N GLY A 141 25.28 -6.04 -14.07
CA GLY A 141 25.46 -6.28 -15.50
C GLY A 141 24.24 -5.86 -16.35
N GLU A 142 24.29 -6.15 -17.65
CA GLU A 142 23.26 -5.73 -18.61
C GLU A 142 21.98 -6.58 -18.59
N SER A 143 21.94 -7.62 -17.75
CA SER A 143 20.81 -8.56 -17.67
C SER A 143 19.64 -8.03 -16.83
N PHE A 144 19.78 -6.86 -16.20
CA PHE A 144 18.79 -6.32 -15.28
C PHE A 144 18.33 -4.94 -15.73
N PHE A 145 17.01 -4.74 -15.70
CA PHE A 145 16.37 -3.47 -16.00
C PHE A 145 15.57 -3.02 -14.79
N VAL A 146 15.78 -1.77 -14.36
CA VAL A 146 14.99 -1.14 -13.30
C VAL A 146 13.98 -0.21 -13.96
N ASN A 147 12.71 -0.40 -13.64
CA ASN A 147 11.63 0.44 -14.13
C ASN A 147 10.89 1.07 -12.95
N VAL A 148 10.52 2.35 -13.10
CA VAL A 148 9.61 3.02 -12.16
C VAL A 148 8.21 2.55 -12.46
N GLU A 149 7.58 1.84 -11.51
CA GLU A 149 6.20 1.38 -11.63
C GLU A 149 5.20 2.36 -10.99
N LYS A 150 5.59 2.96 -9.87
CA LYS A 150 4.77 3.91 -9.11
C LYS A 150 5.62 5.05 -8.57
N CYS A 151 5.06 6.25 -8.52
CA CYS A 151 5.69 7.42 -7.91
C CYS A 151 4.69 8.17 -7.03
N PHE A 152 5.14 8.52 -5.83
CA PHE A 152 4.36 9.22 -4.83
C PHE A 152 5.05 10.52 -4.45
N LEU A 153 4.27 11.58 -4.31
CA LEU A 153 4.69 12.85 -3.73
C LEU A 153 3.99 13.02 -2.40
N CYS A 154 4.74 13.32 -1.34
CA CYS A 154 4.14 13.66 -0.07
C CYS A 154 4.88 14.82 0.60
N THR A 155 4.18 15.46 1.53
CA THR A 155 4.71 16.53 2.37
C THR A 155 4.46 16.15 3.82
N GLY A 156 5.45 16.34 4.68
CA GLY A 156 5.29 16.13 6.11
C GLY A 156 4.71 17.36 6.82
N VAL A 157 4.13 17.13 7.98
CA VAL A 157 3.66 18.19 8.90
C VAL A 157 4.86 18.78 9.64
N ASP A 158 4.87 20.09 9.87
CA ASP A 158 5.86 20.80 10.70
C ASP A 158 7.34 20.51 10.39
N GLY A 159 7.65 20.32 9.10
CA GLY A 159 9.02 20.04 8.65
C GLY A 159 9.48 18.59 8.79
N TYR A 160 8.58 17.68 9.16
CA TYR A 160 8.85 16.25 9.10
C TYR A 160 9.21 15.83 7.67
N VAL A 161 10.27 15.03 7.53
CA VAL A 161 10.67 14.43 6.24
C VAL A 161 10.26 12.95 6.26
N PRO A 162 9.29 12.54 5.44
CA PRO A 162 8.81 11.16 5.40
C PRO A 162 9.92 10.19 5.01
N LYS A 163 10.08 9.13 5.79
CA LYS A 163 11.06 8.07 5.57
C LYS A 163 10.36 6.74 5.32
N TYR A 164 10.95 5.93 4.46
CA TYR A 164 10.50 4.56 4.23
C TYR A 164 11.38 3.60 5.03
N ARG A 165 10.94 3.24 6.24
CA ARG A 165 11.56 2.26 7.14
C ARG A 165 10.47 1.39 7.78
N PRO A 166 9.96 0.37 7.06
CA PRO A 166 8.86 -0.46 7.54
C PRO A 166 9.11 -1.13 8.89
N GLN A 167 10.38 -1.43 9.24
CA GLN A 167 10.74 -2.01 10.54
C GLN A 167 10.45 -1.08 11.73
N ASN A 168 10.35 0.22 11.48
CA ASN A 168 10.04 1.24 12.47
C ASN A 168 8.60 1.76 12.33
N ASN A 169 7.74 1.10 11.55
CA ASN A 169 6.41 1.58 11.17
C ASN A 169 6.43 2.92 10.41
N GLU A 170 7.51 3.23 9.68
CA GLU A 170 7.59 4.40 8.81
C GLU A 170 7.43 3.95 7.34
N TYR A 171 6.34 4.36 6.68
CA TYR A 171 6.01 3.89 5.31
C TYR A 171 6.14 4.98 4.24
N GLY A 172 6.86 6.07 4.54
CA GLY A 172 7.09 7.18 3.61
C GLY A 172 5.78 7.76 3.08
N CYS A 173 5.70 7.96 1.76
CA CYS A 173 4.50 8.47 1.08
C CYS A 173 3.46 7.39 0.74
N VAL A 174 3.73 6.11 1.05
CA VAL A 174 2.93 4.98 0.55
C VAL A 174 1.69 4.72 1.41
N ALA A 175 1.74 5.08 2.69
CA ALA A 175 0.63 4.93 3.62
C ALA A 175 0.30 6.28 4.29
N ASP A 176 -0.97 6.46 4.64
CA ASP A 176 -1.38 7.62 5.42
C ASP A 176 -0.76 7.56 6.82
N SER A 177 -0.40 8.74 7.34
CA SER A 177 0.06 8.89 8.73
C SER A 177 -0.25 10.29 9.23
N GLU A 178 -0.34 10.44 10.55
CA GLU A 178 -0.53 11.75 11.20
C GLU A 178 0.59 12.75 10.89
N ASN A 179 1.78 12.25 10.51
CA ASN A 179 2.94 13.07 10.17
C ASN A 179 2.94 13.53 8.70
N LEU A 180 1.97 13.13 7.88
CA LEU A 180 1.82 13.57 6.50
C LEU A 180 0.73 14.63 6.38
N LEU A 181 1.07 15.76 5.75
CA LEU A 181 0.10 16.79 5.44
C LEU A 181 -0.66 16.47 4.14
N HIS A 182 0.08 16.02 3.12
CA HIS A 182 -0.48 15.63 1.83
C HIS A 182 0.28 14.42 1.28
N SER A 183 -0.42 13.52 0.60
CA SER A 183 0.16 12.43 -0.19
C SER A 183 -0.59 12.28 -1.51
N PHE A 184 0.16 12.13 -2.60
CA PHE A 184 -0.35 12.05 -3.96
C PHE A 184 0.37 10.93 -4.69
N LYS A 185 -0.39 9.99 -5.24
CA LYS A 185 0.15 9.03 -6.21
C LYS A 185 0.08 9.67 -7.59
N ILE A 186 1.23 10.02 -8.17
CA ILE A 186 1.29 10.74 -9.44
C ILE A 186 1.60 9.84 -10.64
N ILE A 187 2.19 8.66 -10.40
CA ILE A 187 2.45 7.63 -11.43
C ILE A 187 2.01 6.29 -10.86
N ASP A 188 1.28 5.50 -11.65
CA ASP A 188 0.96 4.09 -11.38
C ASP A 188 0.71 3.37 -12.73
N LYS A 189 1.71 2.63 -13.21
CA LYS A 189 1.61 1.92 -14.50
C LYS A 189 0.55 0.83 -14.49
N GLY A 190 0.38 0.13 -13.37
CA GLY A 190 -0.59 -0.95 -13.22
C GLY A 190 -2.03 -0.46 -13.10
N ALA A 191 -2.22 0.75 -12.55
CA ALA A 191 -3.54 1.35 -12.42
C ALA A 191 -3.54 2.87 -12.73
N PRO A 192 -3.42 3.27 -14.01
CA PRO A 192 -3.29 4.69 -14.39
C PRO A 192 -4.48 5.58 -14.00
N ARG A 193 -5.65 5.00 -13.72
CA ARG A 193 -6.84 5.74 -13.25
C ARG A 193 -6.80 6.09 -11.77
N SER A 194 -5.88 5.48 -11.01
CA SER A 194 -5.76 5.67 -9.56
C SER A 194 -4.81 6.81 -9.17
N VAL A 195 -4.24 7.52 -10.14
CA VAL A 195 -3.32 8.63 -9.91
C VAL A 195 -4.07 9.94 -9.66
N THR A 196 -3.51 10.78 -8.80
CA THR A 196 -3.92 12.17 -8.64
C THR A 196 -3.37 12.99 -9.79
N LYS A 197 -4.25 13.59 -10.58
CA LYS A 197 -3.86 14.37 -11.77
C LYS A 197 -3.58 15.84 -11.46
N GLU A 198 -4.24 16.38 -10.45
CA GLU A 198 -4.13 17.78 -10.06
C GLU A 198 -4.39 17.96 -8.57
N PHE A 199 -3.88 19.05 -8.02
CA PHE A 199 -4.15 19.50 -6.66
C PHE A 199 -4.39 21.01 -6.67
N ARG A 200 -5.54 21.46 -6.13
CA ARG A 200 -5.93 22.89 -6.11
C ARG A 200 -5.86 23.56 -7.50
N ASN A 201 -6.36 22.88 -8.53
CA ASN A 201 -6.34 23.31 -9.94
C ASN A 201 -4.93 23.45 -10.55
N VAL A 202 -3.90 22.88 -9.91
CA VAL A 202 -2.55 22.78 -10.47
C VAL A 202 -2.32 21.34 -10.93
N PRO A 203 -2.16 21.07 -12.24
CA PRO A 203 -1.93 19.72 -12.73
C PRO A 203 -0.50 19.27 -12.43
N PHE A 204 -0.32 17.99 -12.08
CA PHE A 204 1.00 17.40 -11.86
C PHE A 204 1.75 17.14 -13.17
N ASN A 205 1.03 16.81 -14.26
CA ASN A 205 1.59 16.45 -15.57
C ASN A 205 2.75 15.42 -15.48
N ALA A 206 2.68 14.51 -14.51
CA ALA A 206 3.70 13.51 -14.29
C ALA A 206 3.62 12.42 -15.36
N VAL A 207 4.73 12.17 -16.05
CA VAL A 207 4.88 11.15 -17.08
C VAL A 207 6.21 10.42 -16.91
N LEU A 208 6.24 9.15 -17.32
CA LEU A 208 7.49 8.42 -17.42
C LEU A 208 8.23 8.82 -18.70
N ALA A 209 9.56 8.75 -18.66
CA ALA A 209 10.40 9.07 -19.82
C ALA A 209 10.05 8.26 -21.07
N SER A 210 9.62 7.01 -20.89
CA SER A 210 9.19 6.11 -21.98
C SER A 210 7.88 6.53 -22.62
N ASP A 211 7.08 7.33 -21.91
CA ASP A 211 5.71 7.69 -22.26
C ASP A 211 5.61 9.19 -22.62
N ASP A 212 6.72 9.93 -22.53
CA ASP A 212 6.84 11.34 -22.93
C ASP A 212 6.98 11.42 -24.47
N PRO A 213 6.10 12.15 -25.19
CA PRO A 213 6.02 12.15 -26.66
C PRO A 213 7.26 12.61 -27.42
#